data_AF-A0A9N9CLW4-F1
#
_entry.id   AF-A0A9N9CLW4-F1
#
_cell.length_a   1.000
_cell.length_b   1.000
_cell.length_c   1.000
_cell.angle_alpha   90.00
_cell.angle_beta   90.00
_cell.angle_gamma   90.00
#
_symmetry.space_group_name_H-M   'P 1'
#
loop_
_entity.id
_entity.type
_entity.pdbx_description
1 polymer ?
#
loop_
_entity_poly.entity_id
_entity_poly.type
_entity_poly.pdbx_seq_one_letter_code
_entity_poly.pdbx_strand_id
1 'polypeptide(L)'
;MFNGDNSFQDVSKIVSQYTDNVKSALIVINSYLHKSEFIVFNLNKTENDPLAIRLRFNTPLNLQKEIELWQNCKLKNALPAKSTNSELKKTEKSA
;
A
#
# COMPACT_ATOMS: atom_id res chain seq x y z
N MET A 1 -16.12 14.44 16.72
CA MET A 1 -15.43 14.89 15.50
C MET A 1 -13.94 14.94 15.82
N PHE A 2 -13.09 14.35 14.99
CA PHE A 2 -11.62 14.38 15.13
C PHE A 2 -11.08 15.78 14.80
N ASN A 3 -11.31 16.76 15.67
CA ASN A 3 -10.83 18.13 15.53
C ASN A 3 -10.13 18.54 16.84
N GLY A 4 -8.80 18.69 16.80
CA GLY A 4 -7.98 19.24 17.88
C GLY A 4 -6.76 18.38 18.20
N ASP A 5 -5.58 18.84 17.74
CA ASP A 5 -4.19 18.50 18.10
C ASP A 5 -3.72 17.03 18.11
N ASN A 6 -4.63 16.05 18.08
CA ASN A 6 -4.36 14.60 18.16
C ASN A 6 -4.87 13.80 16.96
N SER A 7 -5.31 14.45 15.87
CA SER A 7 -5.90 13.77 14.70
C SER A 7 -4.96 12.72 14.09
N PHE A 8 -3.65 13.00 14.03
CA PHE A 8 -2.66 12.03 13.55
C PHE A 8 -2.53 10.81 14.46
N GLN A 9 -2.55 11.01 15.78
CA GLN A 9 -2.48 9.90 16.73
C GLN A 9 -3.72 9.03 16.64
N ASP A 10 -4.90 9.63 16.46
CA ASP A 10 -6.14 8.89 16.36
C ASP A 10 -6.25 8.11 15.06
N VAL A 11 -5.84 8.68 13.93
CA VAL A 11 -5.72 7.94 12.67
C VAL A 11 -4.69 6.81 12.82
N SER A 12 -3.56 7.06 13.49
CA SER A 12 -2.54 6.03 13.75
C SER A 12 -3.11 4.86 14.58
N LYS A 13 -3.94 5.13 15.60
CA LYS A 13 -4.62 4.10 16.41
C LYS A 13 -5.62 3.27 15.61
N ILE A 14 -6.30 3.87 14.65
CA ILE A 14 -7.21 3.12 13.75
C ILE A 14 -6.38 2.24 12.82
N VAL A 15 -5.37 2.81 12.18
CA VAL A 15 -4.50 2.11 11.21
C VAL A 15 -3.74 0.97 11.88
N SER A 16 -3.30 1.12 13.13
CA SER A 16 -2.56 0.09 13.86
C SER A 16 -3.36 -1.18 14.13
N GLN A 17 -4.69 -1.16 13.98
CA GLN A 17 -5.51 -2.37 14.08
C GLN A 17 -5.40 -3.26 12.83
N TYR A 18 -4.92 -2.71 11.72
CA TYR A 18 -4.88 -3.40 10.43
C TYR A 18 -3.47 -3.71 9.94
N THR A 19 -2.44 -3.09 10.52
CA THR A 19 -1.04 -3.33 10.16
C THR A 19 -0.08 -2.80 11.22
N ASP A 20 1.01 -3.54 11.44
CA ASP A 20 2.12 -3.12 12.29
C ASP A 20 2.95 -2.00 11.64
N ASN A 21 2.89 -1.86 10.32
CA ASN A 21 3.66 -0.87 9.57
C ASN A 21 2.88 0.45 9.38
N VAL A 22 2.46 1.04 10.51
CA VAL A 22 1.62 2.25 10.55
C VAL A 22 2.20 3.38 9.70
N LYS A 23 3.52 3.59 9.75
CA LYS A 23 4.18 4.63 8.97
C LYS A 23 4.02 4.43 7.46
N SER A 24 4.17 3.21 6.96
CA SER A 24 3.99 2.93 5.53
C SER A 24 2.51 3.03 5.13
N ALA A 25 1.60 2.55 5.98
CA ALA A 25 0.17 2.71 5.75
C ALA A 25 -0.27 4.17 5.65
N LEU A 26 0.22 5.04 6.54
CA LEU A 26 -0.09 6.46 6.47
C LEU A 26 0.39 7.11 5.18
N ILE A 27 1.55 6.70 4.65
CA ILE A 27 2.04 7.17 3.34
C ILE A 27 1.11 6.71 2.22
N VAL A 28 0.72 5.43 2.23
CA VAL A 28 -0.23 4.86 1.25
C VAL A 28 -1.56 5.60 1.30
N ILE A 29 -2.15 5.77 2.49
CA ILE A 29 -3.39 6.51 2.71
C ILE A 29 -3.26 7.94 2.16
N ASN A 30 -2.19 8.65 2.50
CA ASN A 30 -1.97 10.00 2.01
C ASN A 30 -1.83 10.06 0.47
N SER A 31 -1.29 9.02 -0.16
CA SER A 31 -1.19 8.93 -1.62
C SER A 31 -2.56 8.86 -2.32
N TYR A 32 -3.57 8.27 -1.67
CA TYR A 32 -4.95 8.29 -2.13
C TYR A 32 -5.60 9.65 -1.89
N LEU A 33 -5.42 10.23 -0.71
CA LEU A 33 -5.95 11.56 -0.38
C LEU A 33 -5.45 12.65 -1.35
N HIS A 34 -4.17 12.60 -1.74
CA HIS A 34 -3.60 13.50 -2.76
C HIS A 34 -4.27 13.37 -4.13
N LYS A 35 -4.88 12.23 -4.43
CA LYS A 35 -5.66 11.99 -5.67
C LYS A 35 -7.13 12.35 -5.51
N SER A 36 -7.50 13.07 -4.45
CA SER A 36 -8.89 13.38 -4.08
C SER A 36 -9.74 12.12 -3.84
N GLU A 37 -9.10 11.01 -3.47
CA GLU A 37 -9.79 9.80 -3.01
C GLU A 37 -9.97 9.83 -1.50
N PHE A 38 -10.80 8.92 -0.98
CA PHE A 38 -10.94 8.72 0.46
C PHE A 38 -10.99 7.22 0.78
N ILE A 39 -10.62 6.89 2.02
CA ILE A 39 -10.65 5.53 2.54
C ILE A 39 -11.68 5.47 3.66
N VAL A 40 -12.51 4.43 3.63
CA VAL A 40 -13.51 4.15 4.65
C VAL A 40 -13.02 2.98 5.50
N PHE A 41 -12.83 3.24 6.79
CA PHE A 41 -12.63 2.21 7.81
C PHE A 41 -13.98 1.89 8.45
N ASN A 42 -14.43 0.64 8.30
CA ASN A 42 -15.65 0.17 8.93
C ASN A 42 -15.32 -0.49 10.27
N LEU A 43 -15.46 0.28 11.35
CA LEU A 43 -15.13 -0.15 12.72
C LEU A 43 -16.07 -1.22 13.28
N ASN A 44 -17.21 -1.48 12.61
CA ASN A 44 -18.14 -2.55 12.99
C ASN A 44 -17.77 -3.91 12.38
N LYS A 45 -16.75 -3.94 11.50
CA LYS A 45 -16.25 -5.16 10.85
C LYS A 45 -14.95 -5.59 11.49
N THR A 46 -14.72 -6.90 11.57
CA THR A 46 -13.45 -7.44 12.03
C THR A 46 -12.33 -7.06 11.05
N GLU A 47 -11.09 -6.96 11.52
CA GLU A 47 -9.93 -6.59 10.70
C GLU A 47 -9.69 -7.50 9.47
N ASN A 48 -10.14 -8.76 9.56
CA ASN A 48 -10.04 -9.75 8.50
C ASN A 48 -11.19 -9.69 7.47
N ASP A 49 -12.22 -8.86 7.71
CA ASP A 49 -13.33 -8.69 6.77
C ASP A 49 -12.85 -7.86 5.55
N PRO A 50 -13.06 -8.31 4.30
CA PRO A 50 -12.65 -7.57 3.11
C PRO A 50 -13.25 -6.16 2.98
N LEU A 51 -14.37 -5.90 3.66
CA LEU A 51 -15.05 -4.60 3.69
C LEU A 51 -14.69 -3.77 4.92
N ALA A 52 -13.78 -4.23 5.78
CA ALA A 52 -13.28 -3.47 6.91
C ALA A 52 -12.53 -2.20 6.46
N ILE A 53 -11.83 -2.28 5.32
CA ILE A 53 -11.19 -1.12 4.69
C ILE A 53 -11.66 -1.05 3.24
N ARG A 54 -12.13 0.13 2.82
CA ARG A 54 -12.56 0.37 1.43
C ARG A 54 -11.94 1.63 0.88
N LEU A 55 -11.57 1.60 -0.39
CA LEU A 55 -11.35 2.80 -1.18
C LEU A 55 -12.71 3.29 -1.68
N ARG A 56 -13.00 4.57 -1.45
CA ARG A 56 -14.33 5.14 -1.62
C ARG A 56 -15.37 4.33 -0.83
N PHE A 57 -16.58 4.16 -1.37
CA PHE A 57 -17.66 3.47 -0.65
C PHE A 57 -17.70 1.95 -0.88
N ASN A 58 -17.27 1.47 -2.04
CA ASN A 58 -17.62 0.14 -2.54
C ASN A 58 -16.43 -0.74 -2.90
N THR A 59 -15.22 -0.21 -2.99
CA THR A 59 -14.06 -0.99 -3.42
C THR A 59 -13.28 -1.49 -2.21
N PRO A 60 -13.23 -2.82 -1.94
CA PRO A 60 -12.35 -3.39 -0.93
C PRO A 60 -10.90 -2.94 -1.11
N LEU A 61 -10.22 -2.57 -0.03
CA LEU A 61 -8.83 -2.14 -0.06
C LEU A 61 -7.99 -3.01 0.87
N ASN A 62 -7.09 -3.82 0.30
CA ASN A 62 -6.12 -4.56 1.09
C ASN A 62 -4.92 -3.67 1.41
N LEU A 63 -4.93 -3.07 2.60
CA LEU A 63 -3.90 -2.12 3.02
C LEU A 63 -2.49 -2.73 3.06
N GLN A 64 -2.37 -3.99 3.48
CA GLN A 64 -1.08 -4.70 3.52
C GLN A 64 -0.49 -4.85 2.12
N LYS A 65 -1.30 -5.25 1.14
CA LYS A 65 -0.88 -5.38 -0.26
C LYS A 65 -0.46 -4.04 -0.86
N GLU A 66 -1.18 -2.96 -0.55
CA GLU A 66 -0.81 -1.61 -1.02
C GLU A 66 0.51 -1.14 -0.42
N ILE A 67 0.78 -1.44 0.86
CA ILE A 67 2.08 -1.19 1.50
C ILE A 67 3.19 -1.94 0.77
N GLU A 68 3.01 -3.23 0.51
CA GLU A 68 3.99 -4.05 -0.22
C GLU A 68 4.26 -3.50 -1.63
N LEU A 69 3.21 -3.10 -2.36
CA LEU A 69 3.33 -2.48 -3.67
C LEU A 69 4.11 -1.16 -3.59
N TRP A 70 3.80 -0.29 -2.64
CA TRP A 70 4.52 0.97 -2.44
C TRP A 70 6.00 0.75 -2.11
N GLN A 71 6.31 -0.20 -1.22
CA GLN A 71 7.69 -0.54 -0.87
C GLN A 71 8.47 -1.08 -2.08
N ASN A 72 7.86 -1.95 -2.87
CA ASN A 72 8.46 -2.48 -4.09
C ASN A 72 8.73 -1.38 -5.12
N CYS A 73 7.80 -0.42 -5.30
CA CYS A 73 8.03 0.74 -6.16
C CYS A 73 9.18 1.62 -5.64
N LYS A 74 9.26 1.83 -4.32
CA LYS A 74 10.35 2.60 -3.71
C LYS A 74 11.71 1.92 -3.92
N LEU A 75 11.79 0.60 -3.74
CA LEU A 75 13.02 -0.17 -3.95
C LEU A 75 13.45 -0.19 -5.42
N LYS A 76 12.50 -0.34 -6.37
CA LYS A 76 12.79 -0.26 -7.81
C LYS A 76 13.32 1.11 -8.23
N ASN A 77 12.82 2.19 -7.64
CA ASN A 77 13.28 3.55 -7.94
C ASN A 77 14.59 3.91 -7.22
N ALA A 78 14.94 3.19 -6.13
CA ALA A 78 16.17 3.40 -5.37
C ALA A 78 17.35 2.56 -5.89
N LEU A 79 17.10 1.46 -6.61
CA LEU A 79 18.14 0.75 -7.34
C LEU A 79 18.46 1.51 -8.65
N PRO A 80 19.74 1.76 -8.98
CA PRO A 80 20.09 2.20 -10.32
C PRO A 80 19.67 1.11 -11.30
N ALA A 81 19.00 1.50 -12.39
CA ALA A 81 18.60 0.60 -13.46
C ALA A 81 19.84 -0.14 -13.99
N LYS A 82 20.09 -1.36 -13.51
CA LYS A 82 21.06 -2.26 -14.14
C LYS A 82 20.45 -2.69 -15.46
N SER A 83 20.78 -1.96 -16.51
CA SER A 83 20.67 -2.46 -17.87
C SER A 83 21.55 -3.70 -17.99
N THR A 84 20.94 -4.83 -18.29
CA THR A 84 21.60 -5.87 -19.09
C THR A 84 20.51 -6.60 -19.83
N ASN A 85 20.25 -6.12 -21.05
CA ASN A 85 19.98 -7.03 -22.14
C ASN A 85 21.20 -7.95 -22.24
N SER A 86 21.01 -9.24 -22.00
CA SER A 86 21.96 -10.26 -22.43
C SER A 86 21.16 -11.38 -23.08
N GLU A 87 20.85 -11.13 -24.35
CA GLU A 87 21.14 -12.03 -25.47
C GLU A 87 21.00 -13.53 -25.18
N LEU A 88 19.83 -14.07 -25.52
CA LEU A 88 19.62 -15.50 -25.71
C LEU A 88 20.47 -15.96 -26.92
N LYS A 89 21.75 -16.27 -26.70
CA LYS A 89 22.54 -16.97 -27.70
C LYS A 89 22.05 -18.40 -27.83
N LYS A 90 21.37 -18.61 -28.96
CA LYS A 90 21.11 -19.87 -29.65
C LYS A 90 22.38 -20.75 -29.63
N THR A 91 22.27 -21.96 -29.10
CA THR A 91 23.22 -23.04 -29.41
C THR A 91 22.43 -24.22 -29.96
N GLU A 92 22.28 -24.23 -31.28
CA GLU A 92 22.10 -25.46 -32.05
C GLU A 92 23.37 -26.31 -31.85
N LYS A 93 23.20 -27.56 -31.43
CA LYS A 93 24.28 -28.55 -31.36
C LYS A 93 23.95 -29.66 -32.35
N SER A 94 24.63 -29.65 -33.49
CA SER A 94 24.74 -30.79 -34.40
C SER A 94 26.04 -31.52 -34.10
N ALA A 95 25.96 -32.82 -33.83
CA ALA A 95 26.89 -33.87 -34.20
C ALA A 95 26.23 -35.22 -33.86
#